data_AF-A0A9W7LVR3-F1
#
_entry.id   AF-A0A9W7LVR3-F1
#
_cell.length_a   1.000
_cell.length_b   1.000
_cell.length_c   1.000
_cell.angle_alpha   90.00
_cell.angle_beta   90.00
_cell.angle_gamma   90.00
#
_symmetry.space_group_name_H-M   'P 1'
#
loop_
_entity.id
_entity.type
_entity.pdbx_description
1 polymer ?
#
loop_
_entity_poly.entity_id
_entity_poly.type
_entity_poly.pdbx_seq_one_letter_code
_entity_poly.pdbx_strand_id
1 'polypeptide(L)'
;MATKLIRRTAASGRKLNPKSAKRVSIIKNVLLHFYKLKVKLEQLQRECQNLRAIRKEYFTLLNHIQIPKEVKVEKNGEEFVVKVSCCNKGGDKLVSILEAFDELGLDVVRASVSCGHLFSMEAIVVGQGRETSGIREITHAVLNAIDEKQGGDNCNIGD
;
A
#
# COMPACT_ATOMS: atom_id res chain seq x y z
N MET A 1 8.24 62.81 69.24
CA MET A 1 9.14 61.63 69.19
C MET A 1 8.40 60.50 68.50
N ALA A 2 8.77 60.16 67.26
CA ALA A 2 8.07 59.15 66.46
C ALA A 2 8.89 57.84 66.42
N THR A 3 8.31 56.75 66.92
CA THR A 3 8.95 55.42 66.95
C THR A 3 8.76 54.71 65.61
N LYS A 4 9.86 54.44 64.89
CA LYS A 4 9.86 53.62 63.66
C LYS A 4 9.63 52.15 64.01
N LEU A 5 8.51 51.58 63.54
CA LEU A 5 8.28 50.13 63.54
C LEU A 5 9.07 49.49 62.39
N ILE A 6 10.09 48.69 62.71
CA ILE A 6 10.86 47.91 61.73
C ILE A 6 10.05 46.65 61.37
N ARG A 7 9.48 46.63 60.16
CA ARG A 7 8.86 45.42 59.59
C ARG A 7 9.96 44.47 59.10
N ARG A 8 10.16 43.35 59.81
CA ARG A 8 10.97 42.22 59.33
C ARG A 8 10.13 41.39 58.35
N THR A 9 10.38 41.53 57.05
CA THR A 9 9.89 40.58 56.06
C THR A 9 10.80 39.35 56.05
N ALA A 10 10.33 38.24 56.60
CA ALA A 10 10.99 36.94 56.49
C ALA A 10 10.81 36.42 55.05
N ALA A 11 11.87 36.48 54.25
CA ALA A 11 11.94 35.74 53.00
C ALA A 11 11.99 34.24 53.31
N SER A 12 10.83 33.58 53.29
CA SER A 12 10.71 32.12 53.43
C SER A 12 11.21 31.43 52.16
N GLY A 13 12.52 31.43 51.93
CA GLY A 13 13.15 30.54 50.97
C GLY A 13 13.14 29.11 51.52
N ARG A 14 12.20 28.27 51.07
CA ARG A 14 12.23 26.83 51.40
C ARG A 14 13.48 26.21 50.76
N LYS A 15 14.51 26.00 51.58
CA LYS A 15 15.74 25.31 51.20
C LYS A 15 15.41 23.83 50.99
N LEU A 16 15.15 23.44 49.74
CA LEU A 16 14.93 22.04 49.37
C LEU A 16 16.19 21.24 49.72
N ASN A 17 16.03 20.10 50.41
CA ASN A 17 17.16 19.25 50.71
C ASN A 17 17.76 18.70 49.39
N PRO A 18 19.07 18.40 49.33
CA PRO A 18 19.74 17.99 48.09
C PRO A 18 19.17 16.68 47.50
N LYS A 19 18.64 15.76 48.33
CA LYS A 19 17.98 14.53 47.87
C LYS A 19 16.66 14.83 47.13
N SER A 20 15.87 15.78 47.64
CA SER A 20 14.61 16.23 47.04
C SER A 20 14.84 17.01 45.75
N ALA A 21 15.85 17.89 45.72
CA ALA A 21 16.25 18.61 44.52
C ALA A 21 16.72 17.67 43.39
N LYS A 22 17.50 16.63 43.72
CA LYS A 22 17.94 15.60 42.77
C LYS A 22 16.76 14.81 42.18
N ARG A 23 15.78 14.43 43.00
CA ARG A 23 14.55 13.75 42.52
C ARG A 23 13.74 14.64 41.57
N VAL A 24 13.55 15.92 41.91
CA VAL A 24 12.84 16.88 41.05
C VAL A 24 13.57 17.07 39.71
N SER A 25 14.90 17.12 39.72
CA SER A 25 15.71 17.20 38.49
C SER A 25 15.55 15.96 37.60
N ILE A 26 15.56 14.76 38.18
CA ILE A 26 15.34 13.51 37.43
C ILE A 26 13.93 13.49 36.82
N ILE A 27 12.90 13.84 37.62
CA ILE A 27 11.51 13.89 37.14
C ILE A 27 11.38 14.89 35.99
N LYS A 28 11.95 16.09 36.12
CA LYS A 28 11.94 17.10 35.07
C LYS A 28 12.63 16.61 33.79
N ASN A 29 13.74 15.89 33.92
CA ASN A 29 14.46 15.34 32.77
C ASN A 29 13.65 14.25 32.05
N VAL A 30 13.00 13.36 32.81
CA VAL A 30 12.13 12.32 32.27
C VAL A 30 10.93 12.94 31.55
N LEU A 31 10.28 13.95 32.15
CA LEU A 31 9.20 14.69 31.52
C LEU A 31 9.65 15.33 30.21
N LEU A 32 10.82 16.00 30.20
CA LEU A 32 11.37 16.60 28.98
C LEU A 32 11.60 15.56 27.88
N HIS A 33 12.08 14.37 28.24
CA HIS A 33 12.27 13.27 27.31
C HIS A 33 10.94 12.79 26.71
N PHE A 34 9.91 12.60 27.54
CA PHE A 34 8.56 12.25 27.06
C PHE A 34 7.99 13.31 26.11
N TYR A 35 8.13 14.60 26.44
CA TYR A 35 7.70 15.68 25.56
C TYR A 35 8.44 15.65 24.22
N LYS A 36 9.77 15.43 24.24
CA LYS A 36 10.57 15.33 23.02
C LYS A 36 10.12 14.16 22.14
N LEU A 37 9.83 13.00 22.74
CA LEU A 37 9.31 11.85 22.02
C LEU A 37 7.93 12.12 21.41
N LYS A 38 7.03 12.78 22.16
CA LYS A 38 5.70 13.14 21.68
C LYS A 38 5.77 14.02 20.42
N VAL A 39 6.61 15.05 20.44
CA VAL A 39 6.80 15.95 19.28
C VAL A 39 7.33 15.17 18.06
N LYS A 40 8.29 14.26 18.26
CA LYS A 40 8.80 13.42 17.17
C LYS A 40 7.75 12.48 16.60
N LEU A 41 6.90 11.90 17.45
CA LEU A 41 5.82 11.03 17.02
C LEU A 41 4.78 11.80 16.19
N GLU A 42 4.40 12.99 16.63
CA GLU A 42 3.48 13.88 15.89
C GLU A 42 4.08 14.34 14.55
N GLN A 43 5.40 14.48 14.46
CA GLN A 43 6.08 14.77 13.20
C GLN A 43 6.02 13.56 12.24
N LEU A 44 6.40 12.37 12.71
CA LEU A 44 6.32 11.14 11.91
C LEU A 44 4.90 10.87 11.43
N GLN A 45 3.90 11.09 12.29
CA GLN A 45 2.50 10.94 11.91
C GLN A 45 2.12 11.88 10.77
N ARG A 46 2.54 13.15 10.82
CA ARG A 46 2.31 14.11 9.71
C ARG A 46 3.00 13.67 8.42
N GLU A 47 4.24 13.21 8.51
CA GLU A 47 4.98 12.68 7.35
C GLU A 47 4.26 11.48 6.72
N CYS A 48 3.75 10.54 7.54
CA CYS A 48 2.96 9.41 7.04
C CYS A 48 1.66 9.86 6.35
N GLN A 49 0.96 10.87 6.88
CA GLN A 49 -0.24 11.40 6.23
C GLN A 49 0.09 12.08 4.90
N ASN A 50 1.19 12.85 4.85
CA ASN A 50 1.66 13.47 3.60
C ASN A 50 2.01 12.42 2.55
N LEU A 51 2.76 11.38 2.92
CA LEU A 51 3.09 10.27 2.02
C LEU A 51 1.84 9.56 1.51
N ARG A 52 0.83 9.39 2.37
CA ARG A 52 -0.46 8.79 1.98
C ARG A 52 -1.22 9.68 0.99
N ALA A 53 -1.22 11.01 1.18
CA ALA A 53 -1.83 11.96 0.26
C ALA A 53 -1.14 11.93 -1.11
N ILE A 54 0.19 12.00 -1.13
CA ILE A 54 0.99 11.90 -2.37
C ILE A 54 0.70 10.58 -3.10
N ARG A 55 0.67 9.46 -2.37
CA ARG A 55 0.34 8.15 -2.95
C ARG A 55 -1.05 8.15 -3.59
N LYS A 56 -2.03 8.81 -2.97
CA LYS A 56 -3.40 8.91 -3.49
C LYS A 56 -3.44 9.75 -4.77
N GLU A 57 -2.78 10.91 -4.79
CA GLU A 57 -2.70 11.76 -5.98
C GLU A 57 -2.00 11.05 -7.14
N TYR A 58 -0.88 10.38 -6.86
CA TYR A 58 -0.18 9.54 -7.83
C TYR A 58 -1.09 8.46 -8.43
N PHE A 59 -1.89 7.80 -7.59
CA PHE A 59 -2.86 6.82 -8.05
C PHE A 59 -3.96 7.43 -8.93
N THR A 60 -4.49 8.60 -8.57
CA THR A 60 -5.46 9.33 -9.41
C THR A 60 -4.87 9.63 -10.79
N LEU A 61 -3.63 10.10 -10.85
CA LEU A 61 -2.92 10.37 -12.10
C LEU A 61 -2.71 9.10 -12.93
N LEU A 62 -2.32 7.99 -12.30
CA LEU A 62 -2.18 6.71 -12.99
C LEU A 62 -3.50 6.21 -13.60
N ASN A 63 -4.65 6.45 -12.94
CA ASN A 63 -5.94 6.11 -13.53
C ASN A 63 -6.31 6.99 -14.74
N HIS A 64 -5.78 8.22 -14.80
CA HIS A 64 -6.02 9.14 -15.91
C HIS A 64 -5.08 8.85 -17.09
N ILE A 65 -3.87 8.38 -16.82
CA ILE A 65 -2.96 7.84 -17.83
C ILE A 65 -3.49 6.43 -18.17
N GLN A 66 -4.35 6.32 -19.18
CA GLN A 66 -4.77 5.02 -19.70
C GLN A 66 -3.54 4.24 -20.18
N ILE A 67 -2.92 3.46 -19.29
CA ILE A 67 -1.86 2.53 -19.66
C ILE A 67 -2.51 1.54 -20.64
N PRO A 68 -1.99 1.44 -21.88
CA PRO A 68 -2.56 0.55 -22.88
C PRO A 68 -2.65 -0.86 -22.33
N LYS A 69 -3.76 -1.54 -22.60
CA LYS A 69 -3.85 -2.97 -22.37
C LYS A 69 -2.86 -3.64 -23.30
N GLU A 70 -1.91 -4.38 -22.75
CA GLU A 70 -0.89 -5.06 -23.53
C GLU A 70 -0.87 -6.54 -23.16
N VAL A 71 -0.99 -7.38 -24.19
CA VAL A 71 -0.82 -8.84 -24.10
C VAL A 71 0.27 -9.23 -25.08
N LYS A 72 1.33 -9.86 -24.57
CA LYS A 72 2.43 -10.41 -25.36
C LYS A 72 2.47 -11.91 -25.14
N VAL A 73 2.54 -12.66 -26.23
CA VAL A 73 2.65 -14.12 -26.20
C VAL A 73 3.89 -14.50 -27.00
N GLU A 74 4.83 -15.15 -26.34
CA GLU A 74 6.08 -15.65 -26.93
C GLU A 74 6.06 -17.18 -26.88
N LYS A 75 6.41 -17.84 -27.98
CA LYS A 75 6.55 -19.31 -28.02
C LYS A 75 8.00 -19.68 -27.72
N ASN A 76 8.22 -20.55 -26.73
CA ASN A 76 9.51 -21.05 -26.32
C ASN A 76 9.50 -22.59 -26.32
N GLY A 77 9.77 -23.19 -27.48
CA GLY A 77 9.65 -24.64 -27.67
C GLY A 77 8.19 -25.10 -27.59
N GLU A 78 7.88 -25.93 -26.60
CA GLU A 78 6.52 -26.43 -26.31
C GLU A 78 5.74 -25.51 -25.37
N GLU A 79 6.42 -24.53 -24.75
CA GLU A 79 5.84 -23.59 -23.79
C GLU A 79 5.46 -22.27 -24.47
N PHE A 80 4.48 -21.59 -23.90
CA PHE A 80 4.13 -20.21 -24.23
C PHE A 80 4.32 -19.33 -23.00
N VAL A 81 5.00 -18.20 -23.18
CA VAL A 81 5.13 -17.15 -22.17
C VAL A 81 4.12 -16.06 -22.49
N VAL A 82 3.12 -15.91 -21.62
CA VAL A 82 2.05 -14.92 -21.74
C VAL A 82 2.31 -13.81 -20.73
N LYS A 83 2.51 -12.59 -21.22
CA LYS A 83 2.68 -11.38 -20.42
C LYS A 83 1.48 -10.46 -20.61
N VAL A 84 0.86 -10.07 -19.51
CA VAL A 84 -0.32 -9.21 -19.47
C VAL A 84 -0.01 -7.96 -18.65
N SER A 85 -0.40 -6.79 -19.15
CA SER A 85 -0.40 -5.53 -18.41
C SER A 85 -1.70 -4.77 -18.67
N CYS A 86 -2.44 -4.43 -17.60
CA CYS A 86 -3.72 -3.75 -17.68
C CYS A 86 -3.86 -2.65 -16.61
N CYS A 87 -4.27 -1.46 -17.04
CA CYS A 87 -4.48 -0.27 -16.19
C CYS A 87 -5.60 -0.45 -15.15
N ASN A 88 -6.69 -1.13 -15.51
CA ASN A 88 -7.85 -1.24 -14.64
C ASN A 88 -7.60 -2.27 -13.53
N LYS A 89 -7.50 -1.80 -12.28
CA LYS A 89 -7.64 -2.63 -11.10
C LYS A 89 -9.12 -2.89 -10.83
N GLY A 90 -9.58 -4.09 -11.12
CA GLY A 90 -10.92 -4.51 -10.74
C GLY A 90 -11.38 -5.72 -11.53
N GLY A 91 -12.21 -6.51 -10.86
CA GLY A 91 -12.80 -7.74 -11.38
C GLY A 91 -11.90 -8.96 -11.27
N ASP A 92 -12.48 -10.11 -11.57
CA ASP A 92 -11.85 -11.42 -11.51
C ASP A 92 -11.00 -11.69 -12.76
N LYS A 93 -10.19 -10.70 -13.17
CA LYS A 93 -9.33 -10.80 -14.36
C LYS A 93 -8.43 -12.02 -14.33
N LEU A 94 -7.89 -12.35 -13.15
CA LEU A 94 -7.09 -13.55 -12.99
C LEU A 94 -7.93 -14.80 -13.29
N VAL A 95 -9.16 -14.86 -12.78
CA VAL A 95 -10.07 -15.99 -13.00
C VAL A 95 -10.41 -16.10 -14.47
N SER A 96 -10.85 -15.01 -15.11
CA SER A 96 -11.18 -14.99 -16.54
C SER A 96 -9.99 -15.40 -17.44
N ILE A 97 -8.77 -14.99 -17.09
CA ILE A 97 -7.56 -15.40 -17.84
C ILE A 97 -7.28 -16.90 -17.65
N LEU A 98 -7.46 -17.44 -16.45
CA LEU A 98 -7.26 -18.86 -16.17
C LEU A 98 -8.33 -19.72 -16.85
N GLU A 99 -9.58 -19.27 -16.88
CA GLU A 99 -10.68 -19.90 -17.62
C GLU A 99 -10.37 -19.93 -19.12
N ALA A 100 -9.90 -18.81 -19.69
CA ALA A 100 -9.48 -18.77 -21.09
C ALA A 100 -8.32 -19.73 -21.40
N PHE A 101 -7.41 -19.99 -20.46
CA PHE A 101 -6.37 -21.00 -20.63
C PHE A 101 -6.95 -22.42 -20.62
N ASP A 102 -7.87 -22.72 -19.71
CA ASP A 102 -8.53 -24.03 -19.61
C ASP A 102 -9.35 -24.34 -20.87
N GLU A 103 -10.11 -23.36 -21.39
CA GLU A 103 -10.86 -23.49 -22.66
C GLU A 103 -9.95 -23.77 -23.86
N LEU A 104 -8.74 -23.21 -23.86
CA LEU A 104 -7.72 -23.44 -24.89
C LEU A 104 -6.91 -24.73 -24.67
N GLY A 105 -7.18 -25.48 -23.60
CA GLY A 105 -6.44 -26.69 -23.24
C GLY A 105 -4.98 -26.42 -22.88
N LEU A 106 -4.73 -25.31 -22.19
CA LEU A 106 -3.40 -24.88 -21.76
C LEU A 106 -3.24 -25.05 -20.25
N ASP A 107 -2.23 -25.83 -19.85
CA ASP A 107 -1.83 -25.98 -18.45
C ASP A 107 -0.87 -24.87 -18.03
N VAL A 108 -1.17 -24.21 -16.91
CA VAL A 108 -0.28 -23.21 -16.31
C VAL A 108 0.82 -23.90 -15.50
N VAL A 109 2.04 -23.88 -16.02
CA VAL A 109 3.23 -24.41 -15.33
C VAL A 109 3.68 -23.47 -14.23
N ARG A 110 3.69 -22.17 -14.53
CA ARG A 110 4.12 -21.11 -13.61
C ARG A 110 3.36 -19.84 -13.90
N ALA A 111 2.91 -19.15 -12.87
CA ALA A 111 2.40 -17.80 -12.99
C ALA A 111 2.99 -16.89 -11.91
N SER A 112 3.27 -15.65 -12.28
CA SER A 112 3.54 -14.57 -11.36
C SER A 112 2.53 -13.46 -11.60
N VAL A 113 1.88 -13.00 -10.54
CA VAL A 113 0.80 -12.01 -10.61
C VAL A 113 1.12 -10.88 -9.65
N SER A 114 0.92 -9.64 -10.12
CA SER A 114 0.94 -8.45 -9.28
C SER A 114 -0.34 -7.65 -9.52
N CYS A 115 -1.01 -7.29 -8.43
CA CYS A 115 -2.22 -6.47 -8.42
C CYS A 115 -2.03 -5.14 -7.65
N GLY A 116 -0.78 -4.75 -7.39
CA GLY A 116 -0.47 -3.64 -6.49
C GLY A 116 -0.88 -2.26 -7.00
N HIS A 117 -0.58 -1.95 -8.26
CA HIS A 117 -0.86 -0.65 -8.92
C HIS A 117 -1.53 -0.82 -10.30
N LEU A 118 -1.21 -1.91 -10.97
CA LEU A 118 -1.84 -2.39 -12.19
C LEU A 118 -2.06 -3.89 -12.03
N PHE A 119 -2.93 -4.46 -12.85
CA PHE A 119 -2.93 -5.90 -13.03
C PHE A 119 -1.80 -6.25 -14.01
N SER A 120 -0.83 -7.02 -13.54
CA SER A 120 0.23 -7.57 -14.37
C SER A 120 0.39 -9.05 -14.09
N MET A 121 0.48 -9.86 -15.14
CA MET A 121 0.65 -11.30 -15.04
C MET A 121 1.70 -11.76 -16.03
N GLU A 122 2.57 -12.65 -15.60
CA GLU A 122 3.44 -13.44 -16.46
C GLU A 122 3.16 -14.91 -16.19
N ALA A 123 2.74 -15.64 -17.22
CA ALA A 123 2.40 -17.04 -17.14
C ALA A 123 3.19 -17.85 -18.16
N ILE A 124 3.65 -19.03 -17.76
CA ILE A 124 4.22 -20.05 -18.62
C ILE A 124 3.16 -21.13 -18.74
N VAL A 125 2.69 -21.37 -19.97
CA VAL A 125 1.61 -22.32 -20.25
C VAL A 125 2.02 -23.34 -21.32
N VAL A 126 1.51 -24.56 -21.22
CA VAL A 126 1.84 -25.69 -22.11
C VAL A 126 0.56 -26.35 -22.60
N GLY A 127 0.51 -26.79 -23.86
CA GLY A 127 -0.68 -27.46 -24.39
C GLY A 127 -0.84 -28.89 -23.86
N GLN A 128 -2.07 -29.27 -23.48
CA GLN A 128 -2.46 -30.61 -23.00
C GLN A 128 -2.47 -31.72 -24.08
N GLY A 129 -1.73 -31.55 -25.19
CA GLY A 129 -1.63 -32.58 -26.23
C GLY A 129 -2.77 -32.64 -27.25
N ARG A 130 -3.73 -31.71 -27.21
CA ARG A 130 -4.57 -31.36 -28.38
C ARG A 130 -3.85 -30.32 -29.23
N GLU A 131 -4.28 -30.15 -30.49
CA GLU A 131 -3.74 -29.18 -31.46
C GLU A 131 -3.45 -27.85 -30.74
N THR A 132 -2.17 -27.53 -30.55
CA THR A 132 -1.78 -26.45 -29.63
C THR A 132 -2.25 -25.13 -30.18
N SER A 133 -3.11 -24.45 -29.42
CA SER A 133 -3.61 -23.11 -29.73
C SER A 133 -2.44 -22.19 -30.11
N GLY A 134 -2.52 -21.58 -31.29
CA GLY A 134 -1.50 -20.70 -31.82
C GLY A 134 -1.39 -19.40 -31.02
N ILE A 135 -0.25 -18.71 -31.15
CA ILE A 135 0.03 -17.42 -30.49
C ILE A 135 -1.14 -16.43 -30.64
N ARG A 136 -1.78 -16.40 -31.83
CA ARG A 136 -2.91 -15.52 -32.12
C ARG A 136 -4.17 -15.85 -31.33
N GLU A 137 -4.50 -17.14 -31.20
CA GLU A 137 -5.67 -17.59 -30.41
C GLU A 137 -5.48 -17.28 -28.93
N ILE A 138 -4.29 -17.59 -28.39
CA ILE A 138 -3.94 -17.28 -26.99
C ILE A 138 -4.03 -15.76 -26.74
N THR A 139 -3.43 -14.96 -27.62
CA THR A 139 -3.47 -13.49 -27.49
C THR A 139 -4.91 -12.98 -27.49
N HIS A 140 -5.76 -13.49 -28.39
CA HIS A 140 -7.14 -13.06 -28.51
C HIS A 140 -8.00 -13.48 -27.30
N ALA A 141 -7.88 -14.74 -26.85
CA ALA A 141 -8.60 -15.23 -25.69
C ALA A 141 -8.24 -14.43 -24.42
N VAL A 142 -6.96 -14.15 -24.21
CA VAL A 142 -6.49 -13.35 -23.07
C VAL A 142 -6.96 -11.90 -23.19
N LEU A 143 -6.91 -11.28 -24.37
CA LEU A 143 -7.46 -9.93 -24.56
C LEU A 143 -8.96 -9.87 -24.24
N ASN A 144 -9.73 -10.87 -24.68
CA ASN A 144 -11.15 -10.97 -24.38
C ASN A 144 -11.40 -11.13 -22.88
N ALA A 145 -10.68 -12.03 -22.20
CA ALA A 145 -10.79 -12.24 -20.76
C ALA A 145 -10.47 -10.97 -19.93
N ILE A 146 -9.60 -10.10 -20.44
CA ILE A 146 -9.28 -8.81 -19.79
C ILE A 146 -10.34 -7.75 -20.08
N ASP A 147 -11.05 -7.87 -21.20
CA ASP A 147 -12.07 -6.92 -21.70
C ASP A 147 -13.48 -7.26 -21.25
N GLU A 148 -13.75 -8.50 -20.87
CA GLU A 148 -15.02 -8.89 -20.27
C GLU A 148 -15.32 -8.00 -19.07
N LYS A 149 -16.30 -7.12 -19.28
CA LYS A 149 -16.89 -6.34 -18.21
C LYS A 149 -17.65 -7.33 -17.34
N GLN A 150 -17.21 -7.48 -16.10
CA GLN A 150 -18.05 -8.11 -15.09
C GLN A 150 -19.34 -7.31 -14.95
N GLY A 151 -20.43 -7.89 -15.42
CA GLY A 151 -21.77 -7.54 -14.97
C GLY A 151 -21.98 -8.15 -13.59
N GLY A 152 -22.00 -7.30 -12.56
CA GLY A 152 -22.60 -7.61 -11.27
C GLY A 152 -21.69 -8.24 -10.23
N ASP A 153 -21.30 -7.43 -9.24
CA ASP A 153 -21.83 -7.70 -7.90
C ASP A 153 -21.94 -6.40 -7.09
N ASN A 154 -23.18 -5.92 -6.99
CA ASN A 154 -23.60 -4.97 -5.97
C ASN A 154 -23.58 -5.72 -4.63
N CYS A 155 -22.43 -5.78 -3.97
CA CYS A 155 -22.42 -5.95 -2.52
C CYS A 155 -22.81 -4.63 -1.87
N ASN A 156 -24.11 -4.31 -1.93
CA ASN A 156 -24.75 -3.45 -0.95
C ASN A 156 -24.63 -4.16 0.40
N ILE A 157 -23.55 -3.91 1.13
CA ILE A 157 -23.55 -4.17 2.57
C ILE A 157 -24.28 -2.96 3.17
N GLY A 158 -25.55 -3.19 3.46
CA GLY A 158 -26.39 -2.28 4.22
C GLY A 158 -25.89 -2.12 5.66
N ASP A 159 -26.10 -0.90 6.13
CA ASP A 159 -26.16 -0.38 7.51
C ASP A 159 -24.95 -0.57 8.45
#